data_AF-A9H5I7-F1
#
_entry.id   AF-A9H5I7-F1
#
_cell.length_a   1.000
_cell.length_b   1.000
_cell.length_c   1.000
_cell.angle_alpha   90.00
_cell.angle_beta   90.00
_cell.angle_gamma   90.00
#
_symmetry.space_group_name_H-M   'P 1'
#
loop_
_entity.id
_entity.type
_entity.pdbx_description
1 polymer ?
#
loop_
_entity_poly.entity_id
_entity_poly.type
_entity_poly.pdbx_seq_one_letter_code
_entity_poly.pdbx_strand_id
1 'polypeptide(L)'
;MFVGQAPGHLPSILRLSSQQKLRQVRMLCIAEGRRTGVATRRIAAGIYGERVLHLSRNEWRASSWHRAFYRDLDGAAFYQNGGHIALLQGLKLGGDSLVA
;
A
#
# COMPACT_ATOMS: atom_id res chain seq x y z
N MET A 1 35.50 -2.10 -18.78
CA MET A 1 34.47 -1.04 -18.92
C MET A 1 33.11 -1.72 -19.08
N PHE A 2 32.30 -1.76 -18.03
CA PHE A 2 30.88 -2.11 -18.19
C PHE A 2 30.21 -0.87 -18.77
N VAL A 3 29.90 -0.92 -20.07
CA VAL A 3 29.06 0.09 -20.72
C VAL A 3 27.71 0.02 -20.00
N GLY A 4 27.38 1.09 -19.30
CA GLY A 4 26.11 1.24 -18.60
C GLY A 4 24.99 1.23 -19.63
N GLN A 5 24.47 0.04 -19.91
CA GLN A 5 23.22 -0.12 -20.61
C GLN A 5 22.17 0.61 -19.78
N ALA A 6 21.65 1.71 -20.31
CA ALA A 6 20.52 2.39 -19.70
C ALA A 6 19.46 1.31 -19.40
N PRO A 7 18.87 1.28 -18.18
CA PRO A 7 17.90 0.26 -17.87
C PRO A 7 16.86 0.25 -18.98
N GLY A 8 16.78 -0.88 -19.69
CA GLY A 8 15.83 -1.05 -20.78
C GLY A 8 14.42 -0.69 -20.27
N HIS A 9 13.55 -0.26 -21.18
CA HIS A 9 12.19 0.13 -20.82
C HIS A 9 11.58 -0.91 -19.88
N LEU A 10 11.26 -0.48 -18.65
CA LEU A 10 10.54 -1.32 -17.68
C LEU A 10 9.32 -1.92 -18.38
N PRO A 11 9.20 -3.26 -18.45
CA PRO A 11 8.06 -3.93 -19.02
C PRO A 11 6.77 -3.27 -18.54
N SER A 12 5.81 -3.06 -19.44
CA SER A 12 4.54 -2.40 -19.11
C SER A 12 3.82 -3.09 -17.94
N ILE A 13 3.98 -4.41 -17.81
CA ILE A 13 3.50 -5.24 -16.70
C ILE A 13 4.08 -4.87 -15.33
N LEU A 14 5.27 -4.25 -15.30
CA LEU A 14 5.93 -3.76 -14.08
C LEU A 14 5.62 -2.28 -13.79
N ARG A 15 4.90 -1.59 -14.68
CA ARG A 15 4.51 -0.19 -14.46
C ARG A 15 3.27 -0.13 -13.58
N LEU A 16 3.44 0.46 -12.40
CA LEU A 16 2.33 0.75 -11.51
C LEU A 16 1.61 2.04 -11.91
N SER A 17 0.28 2.02 -11.90
CA SER A 17 -0.54 3.23 -11.97
C SER A 17 -0.28 4.13 -10.76
N SER A 18 -0.58 5.43 -10.86
CA SER A 18 -0.44 6.36 -9.74
C SER A 18 -1.25 5.91 -8.51
N GLN A 19 -2.42 5.31 -8.74
CA GLN A 19 -3.27 4.77 -7.67
C GLN A 19 -2.62 3.55 -6.99
N GLN A 20 -2.01 2.65 -7.75
CA GLN A 20 -1.29 1.49 -7.22
C GLN A 20 -0.08 1.93 -6.38
N LYS A 21 0.71 2.89 -6.90
CA LYS A 21 1.84 3.48 -6.16
C LYS A 21 1.38 4.08 -4.84
N LEU A 22 0.33 4.90 -4.86
CA LEU A 22 -0.21 5.51 -3.65
C LEU A 22 -0.74 4.46 -2.66
N ARG A 23 -1.37 3.38 -3.17
CA ARG A 23 -1.78 2.26 -2.31
C ARG A 23 -0.58 1.57 -1.65
N GLN A 24 0.51 1.34 -2.37
CA GLN A 24 1.74 0.77 -1.80
C GLN A 24 2.35 1.65 -0.70
N VAL A 25 2.43 2.96 -0.94
CA VAL A 25 2.89 3.91 0.09
C VAL A 25 2.02 3.81 1.34
N ARG A 26 0.69 3.78 1.19
CA ARG A 26 -0.24 3.61 2.33
C ARG A 26 0.00 2.32 3.08
N MET A 27 0.15 1.19 2.38
CA MET A 27 0.45 -0.10 3.00
C MET A 27 1.76 -0.06 3.82
N LEU A 28 2.82 0.56 3.28
CA LEU A 28 4.09 0.73 3.99
C LEU A 28 3.94 1.63 5.24
N CYS A 29 3.23 2.75 5.14
CA CYS A 29 2.95 3.61 6.29
C CYS A 29 2.13 2.89 7.36
N ILE A 30 1.16 2.07 6.97
CA ILE A 30 0.38 1.25 7.91
C ILE A 30 1.27 0.23 8.61
N ALA A 31 2.05 -0.52 7.84
CA ALA A 31 3.03 -1.49 8.33
C ALA A 31 3.96 -0.86 9.38
N GLU A 32 4.57 0.28 9.04
CA GLU A 32 5.52 0.97 9.90
C GLU A 32 4.85 1.56 11.15
N GLY A 33 3.69 2.21 11.00
CA GLY A 33 2.94 2.73 12.13
C GLY A 33 2.52 1.63 13.10
N ARG A 34 2.15 0.44 12.60
CA ARG A 34 1.84 -0.72 13.45
C ARG A 34 3.08 -1.25 14.15
N ARG A 35 4.21 -1.37 13.45
CA ARG A 35 5.50 -1.83 13.99
C ARG A 35 6.00 -0.93 15.12
N THR A 36 5.77 0.37 15.01
CA THR A 36 6.18 1.40 15.99
C THR A 36 5.15 1.64 17.11
N GLY A 37 4.03 0.90 17.12
CA GLY A 37 3.02 1.00 18.18
C GLY A 37 2.06 2.19 18.05
N VAL A 38 1.99 2.85 16.90
CA VAL A 38 1.06 3.96 16.66
C VAL A 38 -0.38 3.43 16.63
N ALA A 39 -1.29 4.16 17.29
CA ALA A 39 -2.71 3.82 17.31
C ALA A 39 -3.32 3.84 15.90
N THR A 40 -4.14 2.83 15.58
CA THR A 40 -4.80 2.67 14.26
C THR A 40 -5.48 3.95 13.75
N ARG A 41 -6.21 4.65 14.63
CA ARG A 41 -6.88 5.92 14.28
C ARG A 41 -5.88 7.01 13.86
N ARG A 42 -4.72 7.09 14.49
CA ARG A 42 -3.67 8.08 14.17
C ARG A 42 -2.99 7.75 12.84
N ILE A 43 -2.72 6.47 12.59
CA ILE A 43 -2.21 6.02 11.28
C ILE A 43 -3.21 6.36 10.18
N ALA A 44 -4.48 6.00 10.36
CA ALA A 44 -5.53 6.28 9.40
C ALA A 44 -5.73 7.79 9.17
N ALA A 45 -5.61 8.62 10.20
CA ALA A 45 -5.66 10.07 10.07
C ALA A 45 -4.50 10.64 9.23
N GLY A 46 -3.28 10.12 9.41
CA GLY A 46 -2.14 10.51 8.58
C GLY A 46 -2.28 10.14 7.10
N ILE A 47 -3.14 9.16 6.78
CA ILE A 47 -3.36 8.68 5.40
C ILE A 47 -4.58 9.33 4.75
N TYR A 48 -5.71 9.42 5.46
CA TYR A 48 -7.00 9.84 4.92
C TYR A 48 -7.46 11.22 5.40
N GLY A 49 -6.66 11.87 6.25
CA GLY A 49 -6.89 13.21 6.80
C GLY A 49 -7.34 13.21 8.26
N GLU A 50 -7.09 14.33 8.95
CA GLU A 50 -7.30 14.49 10.40
C GLU A 50 -8.74 14.26 10.85
N ARG A 51 -9.72 14.48 9.98
CA ARG A 51 -11.15 14.21 10.24
C ARG A 51 -11.43 12.80 10.78
N VAL A 52 -10.58 11.81 10.47
CA VAL A 52 -10.68 10.45 11.00
C VAL A 52 -10.59 10.42 12.54
N LEU A 53 -9.86 11.35 13.14
CA LEU A 53 -9.72 11.46 14.60
C LEU A 53 -11.03 11.89 15.26
N HIS A 54 -11.84 12.69 14.58
CA HIS A 54 -13.07 13.27 15.11
C HIS A 54 -14.29 12.35 14.97
N LEU A 55 -14.18 11.25 14.22
CA LEU A 55 -15.28 10.29 14.10
C LEU A 55 -15.54 9.58 15.44
N SER A 56 -16.80 9.37 15.80
CA SER A 56 -17.18 8.40 16.81
C SER A 56 -16.73 6.98 16.42
N ARG A 57 -16.78 6.05 17.38
CA ARG A 57 -16.42 4.65 17.11
C ARG A 57 -17.29 4.04 16.00
N ASN A 58 -18.59 4.36 16.00
CA ASN A 58 -19.54 3.81 15.03
C ASN A 58 -19.35 4.43 13.65
N GLU A 59 -19.18 5.75 13.56
CA GLU A 59 -18.89 6.43 12.29
C GLU A 59 -17.60 5.91 11.66
N TRP A 60 -16.56 5.69 12.47
CA TRP A 60 -15.33 5.07 12.00
C TRP A 60 -15.58 3.69 11.40
N ARG A 61 -16.23 2.77 12.13
CA ARG A 61 -16.53 1.41 11.64
C ARG A 61 -17.37 1.41 10.35
N ALA A 62 -18.30 2.36 10.22
CA ALA A 62 -19.14 2.51 9.03
C ALA A 62 -18.41 3.17 7.85
N SER A 63 -17.32 3.90 8.10
CA SER A 63 -16.61 4.69 7.08
C SER A 63 -15.93 3.83 6.01
N SER A 64 -15.84 4.39 4.80
CA SER A 64 -15.03 3.82 3.73
C SER A 64 -13.53 3.79 4.07
N TRP A 65 -13.05 4.74 4.88
CA TRP A 65 -11.66 4.77 5.35
C TRP A 65 -11.31 3.59 6.24
N HIS A 66 -12.24 3.11 7.07
CA HIS A 66 -12.01 1.90 7.85
C HIS A 66 -11.83 0.69 6.93
N ARG A 67 -12.73 0.50 5.98
CA ARG A 67 -12.63 -0.63 5.03
C ARG A 67 -11.35 -0.55 4.18
N ALA A 68 -10.98 0.64 3.72
CA ALA A 68 -9.74 0.87 2.98
C ALA A 68 -8.51 0.59 3.85
N PHE A 69 -8.49 1.07 5.09
CA PHE A 69 -7.39 0.88 6.02
C PHE A 69 -7.12 -0.60 6.27
N TYR A 70 -8.16 -1.38 6.60
CA TYR A 70 -7.98 -2.80 6.90
C TYR A 70 -7.63 -3.62 5.65
N ARG A 71 -8.15 -3.25 4.47
CA ARG A 71 -7.73 -3.85 3.20
C ARG A 71 -6.23 -3.61 2.92
N ASP A 72 -5.75 -2.40 3.20
CA ASP A 72 -4.34 -2.05 3.01
C ASP A 72 -3.48 -2.68 4.13
N LEU A 73 -3.98 -2.81 5.36
CA LEU A 73 -3.31 -3.53 6.45
C LEU A 73 -3.07 -5.00 6.09
N ASP A 74 -4.10 -5.70 5.60
CA ASP A 74 -3.98 -7.10 5.17
C ASP A 74 -2.99 -7.22 4.00
N GLY A 75 -3.02 -6.25 3.08
CA GLY A 75 -2.05 -6.18 1.97
C GLY A 75 -0.62 -5.87 2.41
N ALA A 76 -0.42 -5.13 3.51
CA ALA A 76 0.90 -4.69 3.95
C ALA A 76 1.80 -5.85 4.38
N ALA A 77 1.22 -6.91 4.96
CA ALA A 77 1.94 -8.12 5.35
C ALA A 77 2.65 -8.78 4.15
N PHE A 78 2.06 -8.71 2.95
CA PHE A 78 2.70 -9.21 1.74
C PHE A 78 3.99 -8.44 1.40
N TYR A 79 3.99 -7.10 1.51
CA TYR A 79 5.16 -6.28 1.18
C TYR A 79 6.28 -6.40 2.21
N GLN A 80 5.94 -6.57 3.49
CA GLN A 80 6.89 -6.83 4.58
C GLN A 80 7.66 -8.14 4.37
N ASN A 81 7.00 -9.17 3.81
CA ASN A 81 7.57 -10.50 3.60
C ASN A 81 8.23 -10.66 2.21
N GLY A 82 8.84 -9.61 1.67
CA GLY A 82 9.54 -9.69 0.38
C GLY A 82 8.62 -9.62 -0.84
N GLY A 83 7.33 -9.29 -0.68
CA GLY A 83 6.40 -9.19 -1.80
C GLY A 83 6.77 -8.14 -2.86
N HIS A 84 7.56 -7.14 -2.50
CA HIS A 84 8.15 -6.20 -3.46
C HIS A 84 9.11 -6.88 -4.45
N ILE A 85 9.82 -7.93 -4.03
CA ILE A 85 10.69 -8.74 -4.89
C ILE A 85 9.83 -9.56 -5.86
N ALA A 86 8.74 -10.15 -5.36
CA ALA A 86 7.79 -10.89 -6.20
C ALA A 86 7.13 -10.01 -7.29
N LEU A 87 6.91 -8.72 -7.01
CA LEU A 87 6.48 -7.76 -8.05
C LEU A 87 7.55 -7.54 -9.11
N LEU A 88 8.81 -7.32 -8.70
CA LEU A 88 9.92 -7.10 -9.63
C LEU A 88 10.22 -8.34 -10.49
N GLN A 89 9.95 -9.53 -9.96
CA GLN A 89 10.07 -10.80 -10.67
C GLN A 89 8.87 -11.11 -11.58
N GLY A 90 7.84 -10.26 -11.59
CA GLY A 90 6.62 -10.51 -12.36
C GLY A 90 5.77 -11.68 -11.84
N LEU A 91 6.09 -12.24 -10.68
CA LEU A 91 5.37 -13.36 -10.05
C LEU A 91 4.05 -12.93 -9.44
N LYS A 92 3.85 -11.63 -9.25
CA LYS A 92 2.59 -11.06 -8.83
C LYS A 92 2.37 -9.73 -9.55
N LEU A 93 1.15 -9.55 -10.03
CA LEU A 93 0.75 -8.29 -10.62
C LEU A 93 0.52 -7.27 -9.51
N GLY A 94 0.85 -6.00 -9.80
CA GLY A 94 0.86 -4.86 -8.89
C GLY A 94 -0.50 -4.44 -8.32
N GLY A 95 -1.23 -5.37 -7.71
CA GLY A 95 -2.38 -5.10 -6.86
C GLY A 95 -3.72 -4.87 -7.56
N ASP A 96 -3.77 -4.68 -8.88
CA ASP A 96 -5.03 -4.49 -9.62
C ASP A 96 -5.30 -5.52 -10.73
N SER A 97 -4.58 -6.65 -10.76
CA SER A 97 -5.00 -7.73 -11.66
C SER A 97 -6.20 -8.44 -11.06
N LEU A 98 -7.36 -7.81 -11.26
CA LEU A 98 -8.54 -8.51 -11.70
C LEU A 98 -8.16 -9.19 -13.03
N VAL A 99 -7.55 -10.37 -12.94
CA VAL A 99 -7.76 -11.35 -14.00
C VAL A 99 -9.23 -11.70 -13.85
N ALA A 100 -10.05 -11.15 -14.75
CA ALA A 100 -11.40 -11.65 -15.01
C ALA A 100 -11.30 -13.04 -15.63
#